data_AF-K0J0X5-F1
#
_entry.id   AF-K0J0X5-F1
#
_cell.length_a   1.000
_cell.length_b   1.000
_cell.length_c   1.000
_cell.angle_alpha   90.00
_cell.angle_beta   90.00
_cell.angle_gamma   90.00
#
_symmetry.space_group_name_H-M   'P 1'
#
loop_
_entity.id
_entity.type
_entity.pdbx_description
1 polymer ?
#
loop_
_entity_poly.entity_id
_entity_poly.type
_entity_poly.pdbx_seq_one_letter_code
_entity_poly.pdbx_strand_id
1 'polypeptide(L)'
;MENWLLEMAKAFVRLLLNPLLYWFILLTLFASLYRIKCERKYFGRKIYPLFDEWYGQRFRGLLFGLIISICLAILGVGIHPLMLAGVTCFTILFTLSRRFTWLSSAYTFGFTAIVLLFLPYYQSYLPTVLQHDLTQMDWVVFTTLMGLFLIIESLMISSVRSDQTFPELFTSPRGKVVGLHRLKKLSFIPLLLIWPIGSLTITSNWWPVFEWNEMPFGLIIFPIIIGFDFTVGSGLPTKAAKRYSEYPLLLGLLVVAISLMSYYVHVLSLVSVIVAVVGHEFISYRFKIKDQQQPYLFTPLPEGLRVLAILPSTPAVELGLIPGDTIKRVNGQDVSTPREFYQALHINRAFCRLEVIDDRGEVRFAQRAFYQGEHHELGVIFIESHEDRMAT
;
A
#
# COMPACT_ATOMS: atom_id res chain seq x y z
N MET A 1 13.75 -1.14 36.21
CA MET A 1 14.21 -1.63 34.89
C MET A 1 13.66 -3.02 34.57
N GLU A 2 13.74 -3.98 35.50
CA GLU A 2 13.22 -5.34 35.33
C GLU A 2 11.73 -5.41 34.95
N ASN A 3 10.86 -4.64 35.63
CA ASN A 3 9.43 -4.60 35.32
C ASN A 3 9.12 -4.07 33.91
N TRP A 4 9.94 -3.15 33.38
CA TRP A 4 9.76 -2.59 32.03
C TRP A 4 10.19 -3.59 30.94
N LEU A 5 11.30 -4.31 31.15
CA LEU A 5 11.72 -5.38 30.24
C LEU A 5 10.70 -6.52 30.21
N LEU A 6 10.15 -6.88 31.37
CA LEU A 6 9.10 -7.90 31.47
C LEU A 6 7.81 -7.47 30.75
N GLU A 7 7.39 -6.21 30.90
CA GLU A 7 6.22 -5.70 30.17
C GLU A 7 6.46 -5.60 28.66
N MET A 8 7.68 -5.30 28.22
CA MET A 8 8.03 -5.36 26.79
C MET A 8 7.93 -6.78 26.24
N ALA A 9 8.42 -7.79 26.99
CA ALA A 9 8.26 -9.19 26.62
C ALA A 9 6.79 -9.61 26.57
N LYS A 10 5.98 -9.20 27.55
CA LYS A 10 4.52 -9.41 27.54
C LYS A 10 3.85 -8.72 26.35
N ALA A 11 4.28 -7.51 25.98
CA ALA A 11 3.76 -6.79 24.82
C ALA A 11 4.01 -7.55 23.51
N PHE A 12 5.18 -8.18 23.37
CA PHE A 12 5.49 -9.06 22.24
C PHE A 12 4.62 -10.33 22.22
N VAL A 13 4.40 -10.96 23.37
CA VAL A 13 3.47 -12.09 23.47
C VAL A 13 2.04 -11.67 23.11
N ARG A 14 1.58 -10.51 23.58
CA ARG A 14 0.26 -9.93 23.24
C ARG A 14 0.12 -9.68 21.74
N LEU A 15 1.18 -9.25 21.05
CA LEU A 15 1.19 -9.12 19.59
C LEU A 15 0.98 -10.46 18.90
N LEU A 16 1.67 -11.51 19.35
CA LEU A 16 1.53 -12.86 18.82
C LEU A 16 0.14 -13.45 19.07
N LEU A 17 -0.56 -13.01 20.10
CA LEU A 17 -1.94 -13.41 20.38
C LEU A 17 -2.97 -12.57 19.62
N ASN A 18 -2.56 -11.45 18.99
CA ASN A 18 -3.49 -10.55 18.34
C ASN A 18 -3.98 -11.14 17.00
N PRO A 19 -5.31 -11.25 16.78
CA PRO A 19 -5.87 -11.86 15.57
C PRO A 19 -5.49 -11.11 14.29
N LEU A 20 -5.25 -9.80 14.35
CA LEU A 20 -4.87 -9.00 13.18
C LEU A 20 -3.51 -9.39 12.62
N LEU A 21 -2.59 -9.91 13.42
CA LEU A 21 -1.30 -10.41 12.93
C LEU A 21 -1.51 -11.59 11.97
N TYR A 22 -2.33 -12.56 12.36
CA TYR A 22 -2.65 -13.70 11.51
C TYR A 22 -3.52 -13.28 10.33
N TRP A 23 -4.46 -12.36 10.54
CA TRP A 23 -5.28 -11.79 9.47
C TRP A 23 -4.43 -11.12 8.40
N PHE A 24 -3.39 -10.37 8.79
CA PHE A 24 -2.44 -9.76 7.87
C PHE A 24 -1.71 -10.82 7.00
N ILE A 25 -1.23 -11.90 7.61
CA ILE A 25 -0.55 -12.99 6.88
C ILE A 25 -1.52 -13.69 5.92
N LEU A 26 -2.73 -13.97 6.35
CA LEU A 26 -3.76 -14.57 5.50
C LEU A 26 -4.14 -13.65 4.33
N LEU A 27 -4.34 -12.36 4.62
CA LEU A 27 -4.72 -11.36 3.63
C LEU A 27 -3.65 -11.15 2.56
N THR A 28 -2.38 -11.06 2.97
CA THR A 28 -1.25 -10.98 2.03
C THR A 28 -1.17 -12.23 1.17
N LEU A 29 -1.31 -13.42 1.75
CA LEU A 29 -1.31 -14.68 1.03
C LEU A 29 -2.44 -14.75 -0.01
N PHE A 30 -3.70 -14.47 0.40
CA PHE A 30 -4.85 -14.51 -0.52
C PHE A 30 -4.73 -13.48 -1.64
N ALA A 31 -4.21 -12.28 -1.34
CA ALA A 31 -3.98 -11.26 -2.35
C ALA A 31 -2.93 -11.70 -3.38
N SER A 32 -1.81 -12.26 -2.92
CA SER A 32 -0.78 -12.81 -3.80
C SER A 32 -1.32 -13.96 -4.65
N LEU A 33 -2.09 -14.88 -4.07
CA LEU A 33 -2.67 -16.01 -4.82
C LEU A 33 -3.64 -15.55 -5.90
N TYR A 34 -4.49 -14.57 -5.59
CA TYR A 34 -5.40 -13.98 -6.57
C TYR A 34 -4.63 -13.26 -7.69
N ARG A 35 -3.60 -12.48 -7.32
CA ARG A 35 -2.72 -11.82 -8.30
C ARG A 35 -2.06 -12.84 -9.22
N ILE A 36 -1.46 -13.90 -8.67
CA ILE A 36 -0.79 -14.96 -9.46
C ILE A 36 -1.79 -15.66 -10.39
N LYS A 37 -3.04 -15.86 -9.96
CA LYS A 37 -4.10 -16.39 -10.83
C LYS A 37 -4.39 -15.45 -12.01
N CYS A 38 -4.45 -14.14 -11.76
CA CYS A 38 -4.59 -13.14 -12.81
C CYS A 38 -3.36 -13.08 -13.71
N GLU A 39 -2.14 -13.13 -13.17
CA GLU A 39 -0.90 -13.14 -13.93
C GLU A 39 -0.83 -14.34 -14.87
N ARG A 40 -1.16 -15.55 -14.40
CA ARG A 40 -1.23 -16.75 -15.24
C ARG A 40 -2.31 -16.64 -16.32
N LYS A 41 -3.44 -16.02 -16.01
CA LYS A 41 -4.52 -15.77 -16.99
C LYS A 41 -4.08 -14.76 -18.06
N TYR A 42 -3.42 -13.67 -17.67
CA TYR A 42 -3.06 -12.58 -18.57
C TYR A 42 -1.72 -12.74 -19.24
N PHE A 43 -0.80 -13.55 -18.73
CA PHE A 43 0.58 -13.67 -19.20
C PHE A 43 1.05 -15.13 -19.36
N GLY A 44 0.21 -16.12 -19.06
CA GLY A 44 0.57 -17.54 -19.12
C GLY A 44 1.53 -18.00 -18.02
N ARG A 45 2.08 -17.06 -17.22
CA ARG A 45 3.09 -17.34 -16.19
C ARG A 45 2.93 -16.44 -14.98
N LYS A 46 3.57 -16.85 -13.89
CA LYS A 46 3.75 -16.03 -12.69
C LYS A 46 4.83 -14.98 -12.97
N ILE A 47 4.56 -13.72 -12.67
CA ILE A 47 5.54 -12.62 -12.76
C ILE A 47 6.18 -12.40 -11.40
N TYR A 48 5.38 -12.14 -10.36
CA TYR A 48 5.89 -11.79 -9.04
C TYR A 48 5.71 -12.92 -8.01
N PRO A 49 6.61 -13.05 -7.02
CA PRO A 49 6.53 -14.09 -5.99
C PRO A 49 5.42 -13.84 -4.97
N LEU A 50 5.14 -14.83 -4.12
CA LEU A 50 4.22 -14.67 -3.00
C LEU A 50 4.68 -13.54 -2.06
N PHE A 51 3.73 -12.87 -1.41
CA PHE A 51 3.93 -11.75 -0.48
C PHE A 51 4.49 -10.46 -1.08
N ASP A 52 4.52 -10.33 -2.41
CA ASP A 52 5.02 -9.10 -3.05
C ASP A 52 4.17 -7.86 -2.71
N GLU A 53 2.90 -8.02 -2.35
CA GLU A 53 2.05 -6.92 -1.83
C GLU A 53 2.63 -6.24 -0.58
N TRP A 54 3.42 -6.96 0.21
CA TRP A 54 4.07 -6.48 1.43
C TRP A 54 5.56 -6.16 1.24
N TYR A 55 6.24 -6.84 0.31
CA TYR A 55 7.70 -6.81 0.14
C TYR A 55 8.30 -5.39 0.14
N GLY A 56 7.72 -4.48 -0.65
CA GLY A 56 8.20 -3.10 -0.78
C GLY A 56 7.96 -2.20 0.44
N GLN A 57 7.05 -2.60 1.33
CA GLN A 57 6.61 -1.78 2.46
C GLN A 57 7.01 -2.35 3.83
N ARG A 58 7.56 -3.57 3.89
CA ARG A 58 7.88 -4.26 5.15
C ARG A 58 8.75 -3.45 6.10
N PHE A 59 9.83 -2.85 5.59
CA PHE A 59 10.74 -2.07 6.43
C PHE A 59 10.13 -0.71 6.81
N ARG A 60 9.41 -0.08 5.87
CA ARG A 60 8.77 1.21 6.08
C ARG A 60 7.65 1.13 7.12
N GLY A 61 6.85 0.06 7.11
CA GLY A 61 5.82 -0.18 8.12
C GLY A 61 6.38 -0.27 9.54
N LEU A 62 7.48 -1.02 9.71
CA LEU A 62 8.19 -1.09 10.99
C LEU A 62 8.78 0.26 11.39
N LEU A 63 9.39 1.00 10.46
CA LEU A 63 9.96 2.31 10.70
C LEU A 63 8.89 3.33 11.16
N PHE A 64 7.76 3.41 10.45
CA PHE A 64 6.66 4.30 10.83
C PHE A 64 6.02 3.89 12.15
N GLY A 65 5.89 2.58 12.40
CA GLY A 65 5.39 2.05 13.67
C GLY A 65 6.27 2.47 14.84
N LEU A 66 7.60 2.36 14.68
CA LEU A 66 8.57 2.80 15.67
C LEU A 66 8.48 4.32 15.91
N ILE A 67 8.43 5.13 14.85
CA ILE A 67 8.35 6.59 14.96
C ILE A 67 7.08 7.01 15.72
N ILE A 68 5.90 6.50 15.31
CA ILE A 68 4.64 6.82 16.01
C ILE A 68 4.67 6.33 17.45
N SER A 69 5.18 5.12 17.69
CA SER A 69 5.30 4.55 19.03
C SER A 69 6.13 5.44 19.95
N ILE A 70 7.28 5.94 19.47
CA ILE A 70 8.13 6.87 20.23
C ILE A 70 7.38 8.16 20.49
N CYS A 71 6.69 8.73 19.50
CA CYS A 71 5.90 9.95 19.69
C CYS A 71 4.80 9.76 20.76
N LEU A 72 4.01 8.69 20.68
CA LEU A 72 2.97 8.37 21.68
C LEU A 72 3.57 8.11 23.07
N ALA A 73 4.70 7.41 23.12
CA ALA A 73 5.45 7.13 24.34
C ALA A 73 6.31 8.31 24.86
N ILE A 74 6.37 9.44 24.16
CA ILE A 74 6.89 10.73 24.67
C ILE A 74 5.76 11.69 25.06
N LEU A 75 4.56 11.52 24.50
CA LEU A 75 3.38 12.33 24.81
C LEU A 75 2.50 11.75 25.94
N GLY A 76 2.51 10.44 26.14
CA GLY A 76 1.92 9.78 27.31
C GLY A 76 0.49 9.40 27.04
N VAL A 77 0.23 9.18 25.76
CA VAL A 77 -1.08 9.10 25.18
C VAL A 77 -1.39 7.64 24.90
N GLY A 78 -2.46 7.16 25.52
CA GLY A 78 -3.08 5.88 25.20
C GLY A 78 -4.13 6.02 24.11
N ILE A 79 -4.55 4.89 23.53
CA ILE A 79 -5.73 4.83 22.66
C ILE A 79 -6.78 4.00 23.40
N HIS A 80 -8.00 4.51 23.46
CA HIS A 80 -9.09 3.82 24.12
C HIS A 80 -9.33 2.41 23.52
N PRO A 81 -9.48 1.35 24.33
CA PRO A 81 -9.67 -0.01 23.86
C PRO A 81 -10.80 -0.20 22.84
N LEU A 82 -11.91 0.51 23.05
CA LEU A 82 -13.06 0.47 22.18
C LEU A 82 -12.75 0.98 20.76
N MET A 83 -11.88 1.99 20.64
CA MET A 83 -11.42 2.53 19.36
C MET A 83 -10.54 1.53 18.60
N LEU A 84 -9.61 0.86 19.30
CA LEU A 84 -8.82 -0.20 18.67
C LEU A 84 -9.66 -1.41 18.27
N ALA A 85 -10.67 -1.77 19.07
CA ALA A 85 -11.62 -2.82 18.72
C ALA A 85 -12.44 -2.45 17.47
N GLY A 86 -12.90 -1.19 17.37
CA GLY A 86 -13.57 -0.67 16.19
C GLY A 86 -12.69 -0.71 14.94
N VAL A 87 -11.43 -0.24 15.04
CA VAL A 87 -10.46 -0.31 13.93
C VAL A 87 -10.24 -1.76 13.51
N THR A 88 -10.06 -2.68 14.47
CA THR A 88 -9.94 -4.13 14.18
C THR A 88 -11.13 -4.66 13.41
N CYS A 89 -12.34 -4.37 13.89
CA CYS A 89 -13.59 -4.83 13.28
C CYS A 89 -13.71 -4.31 11.84
N PHE A 90 -13.51 -3.01 11.63
CA PHE A 90 -13.59 -2.41 10.30
C PHE A 90 -12.47 -2.84 9.37
N THR A 91 -11.25 -3.02 9.85
CA THR A 91 -10.15 -3.61 9.06
C THR A 91 -10.55 -5.00 8.56
N ILE A 92 -11.05 -5.87 9.42
CA ILE A 92 -11.51 -7.21 9.02
C ILE A 92 -12.67 -7.09 8.02
N LEU A 93 -13.71 -6.32 8.33
CA LEU A 93 -14.89 -6.14 7.48
C LEU A 93 -14.55 -5.64 6.08
N PHE A 94 -13.73 -4.59 5.98
CA PHE A 94 -13.37 -3.97 4.71
C PHE A 94 -12.48 -4.85 3.85
N THR A 95 -11.66 -5.68 4.47
CA THR A 95 -10.82 -6.61 3.72
C THR A 95 -11.59 -7.74 3.04
N LEU A 96 -12.80 -8.08 3.52
CA LEU A 96 -13.68 -9.03 2.84
C LEU A 96 -14.05 -8.59 1.43
N SER A 97 -14.12 -7.27 1.19
CA SER A 97 -14.38 -6.68 -0.13
C SER A 97 -13.22 -6.85 -1.12
N ARG A 98 -12.06 -7.39 -0.71
CA ARG A 98 -10.83 -7.65 -1.49
C ARG A 98 -10.14 -6.42 -2.11
N ARG A 99 -10.75 -5.24 -2.01
CA ARG A 99 -10.23 -3.96 -2.48
C ARG A 99 -9.45 -3.29 -1.35
N PHE A 100 -8.13 -3.14 -1.51
CA PHE A 100 -7.31 -2.55 -0.43
C PHE A 100 -7.47 -1.03 -0.32
N THR A 101 -8.23 -0.38 -1.20
CA THR A 101 -8.63 1.03 -1.05
C THR A 101 -9.32 1.26 0.31
N TRP A 102 -10.11 0.30 0.78
CA TRP A 102 -10.81 0.40 2.06
C TRP A 102 -9.91 0.21 3.28
N LEU A 103 -8.65 -0.20 3.09
CA LEU A 103 -7.64 -0.28 4.16
C LEU A 103 -6.97 1.07 4.44
N SER A 104 -7.31 2.13 3.70
CA SER A 104 -6.88 3.48 4.06
C SER A 104 -7.33 3.83 5.48
N SER A 105 -6.51 4.60 6.20
CA SER A 105 -6.85 5.06 7.54
C SER A 105 -8.09 5.94 7.55
N ALA A 106 -8.37 6.69 6.46
CA ALA A 106 -9.59 7.48 6.34
C ALA A 106 -10.85 6.60 6.52
N TYR A 107 -10.87 5.40 5.94
CA TYR A 107 -12.03 4.52 6.07
C TYR A 107 -12.01 3.76 7.39
N THR A 108 -10.91 3.09 7.74
CA THR A 108 -10.85 2.25 8.95
C THR A 108 -11.06 3.06 10.23
N PHE A 109 -10.38 4.19 10.39
CA PHE A 109 -10.59 5.09 11.52
C PHE A 109 -11.88 5.90 11.36
N GLY A 110 -12.19 6.40 10.16
CA GLY A 110 -13.37 7.23 9.95
C GLY A 110 -14.68 6.50 10.22
N PHE A 111 -14.85 5.27 9.70
CA PHE A 111 -16.04 4.47 10.01
C PHE A 111 -16.08 4.01 11.47
N THR A 112 -14.92 3.73 12.08
CA THR A 112 -14.84 3.48 13.52
C THR A 112 -15.37 4.69 14.30
N ALA A 113 -14.88 5.89 13.99
CA ALA A 113 -15.35 7.12 14.62
C ALA A 113 -16.86 7.32 14.42
N ILE A 114 -17.36 7.15 13.20
CA ILE A 114 -18.80 7.28 12.89
C ILE A 114 -19.65 6.32 13.73
N VAL A 115 -19.25 5.06 13.86
CA VAL A 115 -19.97 4.09 14.70
C VAL A 115 -19.90 4.47 16.19
N LEU A 116 -18.75 4.94 16.66
CA LEU A 116 -18.55 5.36 18.04
C LEU A 116 -19.34 6.64 18.41
N LEU A 117 -19.76 7.45 17.45
CA LEU A 117 -20.70 8.57 17.73
C LEU A 117 -22.05 8.06 18.24
N PHE A 118 -22.45 6.86 17.83
CA PHE A 118 -23.69 6.24 18.29
C PHE A 118 -23.50 5.39 19.56
N LEU A 119 -22.31 5.42 20.18
CA LEU A 119 -21.98 4.64 21.38
C LEU A 119 -23.06 4.72 22.48
N PRO A 120 -23.63 5.89 22.82
CA PRO A 120 -24.65 5.97 23.87
C PRO A 120 -25.87 5.07 23.64
N TYR A 121 -26.18 4.73 22.39
CA TYR A 121 -27.33 3.89 22.04
C TYR A 121 -27.06 2.39 22.21
N TYR A 122 -25.81 1.95 22.19
CA TYR A 122 -25.46 0.54 22.25
C TYR A 122 -24.45 0.16 23.34
N GLN A 123 -23.98 1.12 24.13
CA GLN A 123 -23.04 0.90 25.24
C GLN A 123 -23.53 -0.18 26.22
N SER A 124 -24.85 -0.23 26.48
CA SER A 124 -25.47 -1.23 27.36
C SER A 124 -25.32 -2.67 26.87
N TYR A 125 -25.13 -2.90 25.57
CA TYR A 125 -24.93 -4.23 24.99
C TYR A 125 -23.46 -4.66 24.93
N LEU A 126 -22.52 -3.76 25.23
CA LEU A 126 -21.09 -4.07 25.22
C LEU A 126 -20.69 -4.85 26.48
N PRO A 127 -19.63 -5.69 26.42
CA PRO A 127 -19.03 -6.27 27.61
C PRO A 127 -18.60 -5.19 28.61
N THR A 128 -18.77 -5.43 29.92
CA THR A 128 -18.48 -4.46 31.00
C THR A 128 -17.09 -3.83 30.92
N VAL A 129 -16.08 -4.58 30.48
CA VAL A 129 -14.70 -4.10 30.28
C VAL A 129 -14.61 -2.96 29.25
N LEU A 130 -15.54 -2.91 28.29
CA LEU A 130 -15.57 -1.93 27.19
C LEU A 130 -16.59 -0.80 27.41
N GLN A 131 -17.35 -0.82 28.50
CA GLN A 131 -18.40 0.17 28.81
C GLN A 131 -17.86 1.49 29.38
N HIS A 132 -16.61 1.86 29.08
CA HIS A 132 -16.02 3.12 29.52
C HIS A 132 -16.36 4.25 28.55
N ASP A 133 -16.62 5.44 29.10
CA ASP A 133 -16.96 6.62 28.32
C ASP A 133 -15.76 7.16 27.55
N LEU A 134 -16.01 7.63 26.33
CA LEU A 134 -14.99 8.25 25.50
C LEU A 134 -14.81 9.71 25.89
N THR A 135 -13.61 10.07 26.33
CA THR A 135 -13.27 11.45 26.68
C THR A 135 -13.00 12.30 25.42
N GLN A 136 -13.01 13.62 25.55
CA GLN A 136 -12.62 14.50 24.45
C GLN A 136 -11.19 14.21 23.95
N MET A 137 -10.26 13.91 24.87
CA MET A 137 -8.88 13.58 24.52
C MET A 137 -8.79 12.31 23.66
N ASP A 138 -9.61 11.29 23.95
CA ASP A 138 -9.67 10.08 23.12
C ASP A 138 -9.99 10.41 21.66
N TRP A 139 -10.98 11.29 21.44
CA TRP A 139 -11.36 11.75 20.10
C TRP A 139 -10.26 12.54 19.40
N VAL A 140 -9.58 13.45 20.11
CA VAL A 140 -8.45 14.23 19.57
C VAL A 140 -7.34 13.29 19.13
N VAL A 141 -6.93 12.36 20.00
CA VAL A 141 -5.84 11.41 19.75
C VAL A 141 -6.18 10.50 18.57
N PHE A 142 -7.39 9.94 18.56
CA PHE A 142 -7.83 9.02 17.53
C PHE A 142 -7.89 9.67 16.15
N THR A 143 -8.44 10.88 16.06
CA THR A 143 -8.53 11.63 14.81
C THR A 143 -7.17 12.19 14.36
N THR A 144 -6.27 12.49 15.30
CA THR A 144 -4.88 12.87 14.98
C THR A 144 -4.14 11.68 14.38
N LEU A 145 -4.27 10.49 14.96
CA LEU A 145 -3.67 9.26 14.42
C LEU A 145 -4.22 8.91 13.05
N MET A 146 -5.52 9.06 12.81
CA MET A 146 -6.11 8.90 11.48
C MET A 146 -5.41 9.79 10.43
N GLY A 147 -5.20 11.07 10.75
CA GLY A 147 -4.48 12.02 9.90
C GLY A 147 -3.00 11.68 9.71
N LEU A 148 -2.30 11.27 10.77
CA LEU A 148 -0.91 10.80 10.69
C LEU A 148 -0.79 9.55 9.80
N PHE A 149 -1.76 8.64 9.89
CA PHE A 149 -1.78 7.46 9.05
C PHE A 149 -2.10 7.76 7.58
N LEU A 150 -2.88 8.81 7.28
CA LEU A 150 -3.05 9.29 5.91
C LEU A 150 -1.74 9.86 5.33
N ILE A 151 -0.97 10.56 6.16
CA ILE A 151 0.38 11.03 5.79
C ILE A 151 1.28 9.83 5.50
N ILE A 152 1.27 8.80 6.36
CA ILE A 152 2.05 7.56 6.13
C ILE A 152 1.61 6.84 4.86
N GLU A 153 0.32 6.72 4.62
CA GLU A 153 -0.22 6.13 3.39
C GLU A 153 0.31 6.85 2.15
N SER A 154 0.28 8.19 2.16
CA SER A 154 0.88 9.00 1.09
C SER A 154 2.38 8.73 0.91
N LEU A 155 3.16 8.72 2.00
CA LEU A 155 4.59 8.43 1.93
C LEU A 155 4.86 7.03 1.39
N MET A 156 4.02 6.05 1.72
CA MET A 156 4.10 4.70 1.17
C MET A 156 3.77 4.65 -0.32
N ILE A 157 2.79 5.44 -0.80
CA ILE A 157 2.43 5.53 -2.22
C ILE A 157 3.55 6.17 -3.04
N SER A 158 4.10 7.29 -2.56
CA SER A 158 5.14 8.06 -3.26
C SER A 158 6.44 7.28 -3.45
N SER A 159 6.63 6.25 -2.64
CA SER A 159 7.86 5.49 -2.53
C SER A 159 7.78 4.11 -3.20
N VAL A 160 6.71 3.86 -3.96
CA VAL A 160 6.55 2.69 -4.84
C VAL A 160 7.52 2.77 -6.01
N ARG A 161 8.25 1.67 -6.23
CA ARG A 161 9.21 1.53 -7.34
C ARG A 161 8.58 0.82 -8.53
N SER A 162 9.23 0.89 -9.70
CA SER A 162 8.73 0.29 -10.95
C SER A 162 8.57 -1.24 -10.85
N ASP A 163 9.47 -1.91 -10.14
CA ASP A 163 9.46 -3.35 -9.84
C ASP A 163 8.39 -3.77 -8.82
N GLN A 164 7.62 -2.82 -8.31
CA GLN A 164 6.59 -3.05 -7.27
C GLN A 164 5.18 -2.77 -7.80
N THR A 165 4.99 -2.82 -9.11
CA THR A 165 3.73 -2.55 -9.78
C THR A 165 3.27 -3.78 -10.56
N PHE A 166 1.98 -4.11 -10.48
CA PHE A 166 1.47 -5.35 -11.05
C PHE A 166 0.83 -5.08 -12.42
N PRO A 167 1.33 -5.67 -13.50
CA PRO A 167 0.75 -5.46 -14.83
C PRO A 167 -0.58 -6.21 -14.95
N GLU A 168 -1.53 -5.60 -15.62
CA GLU A 168 -2.80 -6.22 -16.01
C GLU A 168 -3.10 -5.87 -17.48
N LEU A 169 -3.85 -6.75 -18.14
CA LEU A 169 -4.37 -6.49 -19.48
C LEU A 169 -5.85 -6.12 -19.39
N PHE A 170 -6.25 -5.12 -20.17
CA PHE A 170 -7.61 -4.61 -20.22
C PHE A 170 -8.03 -4.37 -21.67
N THR A 171 -9.26 -4.71 -22.01
CA THR A 171 -9.83 -4.37 -23.31
C THR A 171 -10.46 -2.98 -23.21
N SER A 172 -9.87 -2.02 -23.91
CA SER A 172 -10.39 -0.64 -23.95
C SER A 172 -11.83 -0.60 -24.52
N PRO A 173 -12.62 0.45 -24.24
CA PRO A 173 -13.93 0.66 -24.88
C PRO A 173 -13.88 0.67 -26.41
N ARG A 174 -12.69 0.87 -27.00
CA ARG A 174 -12.44 0.84 -28.45
C ARG A 174 -12.09 -0.56 -28.97
N GLY A 175 -12.22 -1.60 -28.15
CA GLY A 175 -11.93 -3.00 -28.52
C GLY A 175 -10.45 -3.38 -28.54
N LYS A 176 -9.52 -2.42 -28.39
CA LYS A 176 -8.07 -2.70 -28.35
C LYS A 176 -7.63 -3.20 -26.98
N VAL A 177 -6.80 -4.24 -26.94
CA VAL A 177 -6.11 -4.69 -25.72
C VAL A 177 -5.03 -3.68 -25.35
N VAL A 178 -5.09 -3.18 -24.13
CA VAL A 178 -4.13 -2.23 -23.55
C VAL A 178 -3.60 -2.78 -22.24
N GLY A 179 -2.37 -2.39 -21.90
CA GLY A 179 -1.78 -2.66 -20.60
C GLY A 179 -2.13 -1.59 -19.57
N LEU A 180 -2.19 -1.98 -18.31
CA LEU A 180 -2.24 -1.06 -17.17
C LEU A 180 -1.43 -1.63 -16.02
N HIS A 181 -1.12 -0.78 -15.04
CA HIS A 181 -0.46 -1.20 -13.81
C HIS A 181 -1.40 -1.00 -12.63
N ARG A 182 -1.58 -2.06 -11.85
CA ARG A 182 -2.23 -2.05 -10.55
C ARG A 182 -1.19 -1.80 -9.47
N LEU A 183 -1.38 -0.74 -8.70
CA LEU A 183 -0.63 -0.45 -7.48
C LEU A 183 -1.46 -0.94 -6.30
N LYS A 184 -1.10 -2.12 -5.81
CA LYS A 184 -1.78 -2.77 -4.68
C LYS A 184 -0.74 -3.17 -3.65
N LYS A 185 -0.64 -2.42 -2.56
CA LYS A 185 0.30 -2.71 -1.48
C LYS A 185 -0.39 -2.57 -0.14
N LEU A 186 0.14 -3.29 0.84
CA LEU A 186 -0.28 -3.17 2.22
C LEU A 186 0.94 -3.23 3.14
N SER A 187 0.78 -2.72 4.35
CA SER A 187 1.82 -2.62 5.34
C SER A 187 1.29 -2.98 6.71
N PHE A 188 2.20 -3.55 7.49
CA PHE A 188 2.02 -3.87 8.89
C PHE A 188 2.76 -2.84 9.72
N ILE A 189 2.04 -2.12 10.56
CA ILE A 189 2.58 -1.05 11.40
C ILE A 189 2.38 -1.47 12.87
N PRO A 190 3.41 -2.01 13.54
CA PRO A 190 3.32 -2.34 14.95
C PRO A 190 3.41 -1.05 15.79
N LEU A 191 2.32 -0.71 16.48
CA LEU A 191 2.28 0.42 17.40
C LEU A 191 2.45 -0.05 18.84
N LEU A 192 3.47 0.43 19.55
CA LEU A 192 3.58 0.28 21.00
C LEU A 192 2.67 1.31 21.68
N LEU A 193 1.72 0.82 22.46
CA LEU A 193 0.71 1.61 23.16
C LEU A 193 0.73 1.30 24.66
N ILE A 194 0.33 2.30 25.44
CA ILE A 194 0.02 2.15 26.87
C ILE A 194 -1.41 1.59 26.97
N TRP A 195 -1.61 0.56 27.80
CA TRP A 195 -2.86 -0.18 27.88
C TRP A 195 -3.20 -0.61 29.33
N PRO A 196 -4.49 -0.63 29.73
CA PRO A 196 -4.90 -0.91 31.12
C PRO A 196 -4.92 -2.41 31.47
N ILE A 197 -3.85 -3.18 31.19
CA ILE A 197 -3.74 -4.62 31.51
C ILE A 197 -2.34 -4.94 32.06
N GLY A 198 -1.79 -4.15 32.98
CA GLY A 198 -0.43 -4.38 33.45
C GLY A 198 -0.26 -4.31 34.95
N SER A 199 1.00 -4.30 35.37
CA SER A 199 1.41 -4.16 36.78
C SER A 199 2.33 -2.96 36.97
N LEU A 200 2.46 -2.09 35.96
CA LEU A 200 3.22 -0.86 36.11
C LEU A 200 2.34 0.15 36.83
N THR A 201 2.88 0.69 37.91
CA THR A 201 2.33 1.81 38.66
C THR A 201 3.30 2.97 38.48
N ILE A 202 2.82 4.11 37.96
CA ILE A 202 3.65 5.31 37.84
C ILE A 202 3.42 6.19 39.07
N THR A 203 4.51 6.71 39.61
CA THR A 203 4.54 7.65 40.74
C THR A 203 4.79 9.10 40.28
N SER A 204 4.66 9.39 38.98
CA SER A 204 4.97 10.69 38.36
C SER A 204 3.68 11.42 37.98
N ASN A 205 3.64 12.74 38.23
CA ASN A 205 2.43 13.55 38.03
C ASN A 205 2.23 14.09 36.60
N TRP A 206 3.25 13.98 35.73
CA TRP A 206 3.22 14.52 34.36
C TRP A 206 3.13 13.44 33.27
N TRP A 207 3.21 12.17 33.68
CA TRP A 207 3.25 11.01 32.80
C TRP A 207 2.56 9.84 33.47
N PRO A 208 1.60 9.15 32.83
CA PRO A 208 1.02 9.38 31.51
C PRO A 208 -0.06 10.46 31.56
N VAL A 209 -0.37 11.08 30.41
CA VAL A 209 -1.44 12.09 30.29
C VAL A 209 -2.83 11.44 30.41
N PHE A 210 -2.90 10.12 30.23
CA PHE A 210 -4.11 9.34 30.39
C PHE A 210 -4.25 8.78 31.81
N GLU A 211 -5.24 9.23 32.57
CA GLU A 211 -5.57 8.70 33.90
C GLU A 211 -6.67 7.64 33.77
N TRP A 212 -6.31 6.35 33.95
CA TRP A 212 -7.30 5.27 34.04
C TRP A 212 -7.56 4.91 35.50
N ASN A 213 -8.17 5.81 36.28
CA ASN A 213 -8.67 5.58 37.66
C ASN A 213 -7.75 4.68 38.53
N GLU A 214 -6.46 5.03 38.65
CA GLU A 214 -5.45 4.30 39.44
C GLU A 214 -5.21 2.82 39.05
N MET A 215 -5.75 2.34 37.93
CA MET A 215 -5.50 0.99 37.46
C MET A 215 -4.06 0.84 36.94
N PRO A 216 -3.39 -0.28 37.24
CA PRO A 216 -2.06 -0.51 36.75
C PRO A 216 -2.07 -0.66 35.23
N PHE A 217 -1.12 -0.02 34.57
CA PHE A 217 -1.00 -0.04 33.11
C PHE A 217 0.11 -1.02 32.69
N GLY A 218 0.08 -1.39 31.42
CA GLY A 218 1.07 -2.22 30.76
C GLY A 218 1.30 -1.75 29.33
N LEU A 219 2.16 -2.47 28.62
CA LEU A 219 2.47 -2.18 27.23
C LEU A 219 1.80 -3.22 26.30
N ILE A 220 1.30 -2.75 25.16
CA ILE A 220 0.82 -3.62 24.09
C ILE A 220 1.42 -3.18 22.76
N ILE A 221 1.86 -4.13 21.95
CA ILE A 221 2.16 -3.85 20.55
C ILE A 221 0.90 -4.19 19.74
N PHE A 222 0.26 -3.18 19.20
CA PHE A 222 -0.96 -3.31 18.43
C PHE A 222 -0.67 -3.27 16.92
N PRO A 223 -1.06 -4.30 16.16
CA PRO A 223 -0.82 -4.37 14.72
C PRO A 223 -1.84 -3.55 13.93
N ILE A 224 -1.42 -2.40 13.38
CA ILE A 224 -2.23 -1.62 12.44
C ILE A 224 -1.93 -2.08 11.01
N ILE A 225 -2.97 -2.32 10.22
CA ILE A 225 -2.87 -2.69 8.81
C ILE A 225 -3.36 -1.53 7.96
N ILE A 226 -2.51 -1.03 7.06
CA ILE A 226 -2.85 0.02 6.09
C ILE A 226 -2.51 -0.47 4.70
N GLY A 227 -3.32 -0.11 3.72
CA GLY A 227 -3.06 -0.44 2.33
C GLY A 227 -3.72 0.53 1.37
N PHE A 228 -3.27 0.48 0.12
CA PHE A 228 -3.80 1.26 -0.97
C PHE A 228 -3.95 0.39 -2.21
N ASP A 229 -4.91 0.76 -3.06
CA ASP A 229 -5.27 -0.03 -4.24
C ASP A 229 -5.83 0.86 -5.35
N PHE A 230 -5.08 1.05 -6.43
CA PHE A 230 -5.53 1.79 -7.61
C PHE A 230 -4.83 1.30 -8.88
N THR A 231 -5.41 1.64 -10.03
CA THR A 231 -4.86 1.33 -11.36
C THR A 231 -4.39 2.61 -12.04
N VAL A 232 -3.34 2.49 -12.86
CA VAL A 232 -2.84 3.54 -13.73
C VAL A 232 -2.68 2.98 -15.13
N GLY A 233 -3.39 3.57 -16.09
CA GLY A 233 -3.28 3.24 -17.51
C GLY A 233 -2.63 4.33 -18.35
N SER A 234 -2.74 5.60 -17.96
CA SER A 234 -2.41 6.74 -18.83
C SER A 234 -0.94 7.18 -18.81
N GLY A 235 -0.14 6.67 -17.89
CA GLY A 235 1.24 7.12 -17.72
C GLY A 235 2.08 6.12 -16.94
N LEU A 236 3.34 6.48 -16.71
CA LEU A 236 4.23 5.66 -15.89
C LEU A 236 3.67 5.50 -14.47
N PRO A 237 3.55 4.26 -13.96
CA PRO A 237 2.90 4.02 -12.69
C PRO A 237 3.62 4.72 -11.52
N THR A 238 4.95 4.81 -11.55
CA THR A 238 5.74 5.49 -10.52
C THR A 238 5.51 7.00 -10.50
N LYS A 239 5.48 7.66 -11.67
CA LYS A 239 5.19 9.10 -11.78
C LYS A 239 3.75 9.40 -11.36
N ALA A 240 2.80 8.56 -11.77
CA ALA A 240 1.41 8.69 -11.40
C ALA A 240 1.19 8.51 -9.89
N ALA A 241 1.85 7.51 -9.27
CA ALA A 241 1.82 7.29 -7.83
C ALA A 241 2.38 8.49 -7.05
N LYS A 242 3.53 9.03 -7.47
CA LYS A 242 4.13 10.21 -6.83
C LYS A 242 3.18 11.42 -6.89
N ARG A 243 2.60 11.71 -8.06
CA ARG A 243 1.61 12.78 -8.19
C ARG A 243 0.35 12.53 -7.37
N TYR A 244 -0.15 11.29 -7.35
CA TYR A 244 -1.33 10.93 -6.56
C TYR A 244 -1.08 11.11 -5.07
N SER A 245 0.12 10.79 -4.57
CA SER A 245 0.48 10.86 -3.16
C SER A 245 0.44 12.27 -2.56
N GLU A 246 0.62 13.32 -3.36
CA GLU A 246 0.60 14.71 -2.88
C GLU A 246 -0.76 15.10 -2.27
N TYR A 247 -1.86 14.54 -2.80
CA TYR A 247 -3.20 14.84 -2.33
C TYR A 247 -3.54 14.23 -0.94
N PRO A 248 -3.37 12.91 -0.68
CA PRO A 248 -3.57 12.35 0.65
C PRO A 248 -2.57 12.90 1.67
N LEU A 249 -1.38 13.35 1.25
CA LEU A 249 -0.44 14.05 2.14
C LEU A 249 -1.06 15.34 2.69
N LEU A 250 -1.55 16.19 1.78
CA LEU A 250 -2.19 17.45 2.13
C LEU A 250 -3.46 17.21 2.95
N LEU A 251 -4.26 16.20 2.58
CA LEU A 251 -5.43 15.80 3.35
C LEU A 251 -5.07 15.37 4.77
N GLY A 252 -4.05 14.53 4.94
CA GLY A 252 -3.60 14.07 6.25
C GLY A 252 -3.12 15.23 7.13
N LEU A 253 -2.34 16.17 6.57
CA LEU A 253 -1.92 17.39 7.26
C LEU A 253 -3.11 18.26 7.69
N LEU A 254 -4.10 18.42 6.81
CA LEU A 254 -5.33 19.15 7.11
C LEU A 254 -6.12 18.48 8.24
N VAL A 255 -6.28 17.15 8.18
CA VAL A 255 -6.99 16.37 9.20
C VAL A 255 -6.29 16.46 10.56
N VAL A 256 -4.95 16.37 10.60
CA VAL A 256 -4.17 16.57 11.84
C VAL A 256 -4.40 17.98 12.39
N ALA A 257 -4.33 19.03 11.55
CA ALA A 257 -4.55 20.39 12.01
C ALA A 257 -5.95 20.59 12.61
N ILE A 258 -7.00 20.11 11.94
CA ILE A 258 -8.39 20.19 12.43
C ILE A 258 -8.55 19.37 13.72
N SER A 259 -7.94 18.18 13.78
CA SER A 259 -7.99 17.31 14.96
C SER A 259 -7.34 17.96 16.19
N LEU A 260 -6.16 18.58 16.04
CA LEU A 260 -5.52 19.27 17.17
C LEU A 260 -6.33 20.48 17.64
N MET A 261 -6.98 21.22 16.74
CA MET A 261 -7.90 22.29 17.10
C MET A 261 -9.15 21.79 17.84
N SER A 262 -9.49 20.50 17.69
CA SER A 262 -10.64 19.90 18.39
C SER A 262 -10.47 19.78 19.90
N TYR A 263 -9.25 19.97 20.41
CA TYR A 263 -9.00 20.17 21.83
C TYR A 263 -9.74 21.39 22.39
N TYR A 264 -9.87 22.47 21.61
CA TYR A 264 -10.62 23.66 22.03
C TYR A 264 -12.10 23.58 21.64
N VAL A 265 -12.39 22.99 20.46
CA VAL A 265 -13.74 22.93 19.91
C VAL A 265 -14.09 21.49 19.55
N HIS A 266 -14.82 20.81 20.44
CA HIS A 266 -15.19 19.40 20.35
C HIS A 266 -15.73 18.98 18.97
N VAL A 267 -16.57 19.80 18.36
CA VAL A 267 -17.20 19.55 17.04
C VAL A 267 -16.17 19.35 15.93
N LEU A 268 -14.96 19.91 16.06
CA LEU A 268 -13.92 19.77 15.04
C LEU A 268 -13.40 18.33 14.91
N SER A 269 -13.52 17.50 15.95
CA SER A 269 -13.16 16.07 15.87
C SER A 269 -14.05 15.38 14.82
N LEU A 270 -15.36 15.63 14.85
CA LEU A 270 -16.31 15.14 13.86
C LEU A 270 -16.03 15.71 12.46
N VAL A 271 -15.73 17.01 12.38
CA VAL A 271 -15.38 17.66 11.10
C VAL A 271 -14.14 16.99 10.50
N SER A 272 -13.12 16.67 11.30
CA SER A 272 -11.91 16.00 10.83
C SER A 272 -12.20 14.62 10.22
N VAL A 273 -13.16 13.88 10.78
CA VAL A 273 -13.61 12.58 10.26
C VAL A 273 -14.31 12.74 8.93
N ILE A 274 -15.23 13.69 8.81
CA ILE A 274 -15.95 13.97 7.56
C ILE A 274 -14.96 14.40 6.47
N VAL A 275 -14.04 15.31 6.80
CA VAL A 275 -13.00 15.78 5.88
C VAL A 275 -12.11 14.62 5.43
N ALA A 276 -11.68 13.75 6.35
CA ALA A 276 -10.86 12.59 6.00
C ALA A 276 -11.58 11.62 5.06
N VAL A 277 -12.80 11.19 5.39
CA VAL A 277 -13.55 10.19 4.61
C VAL A 277 -13.96 10.77 3.24
N VAL A 278 -14.62 11.93 3.23
CA VAL A 278 -15.12 12.56 2.00
C VAL A 278 -13.96 13.05 1.13
N GLY A 279 -12.94 13.65 1.74
CA GLY A 279 -11.75 14.11 1.03
C GLY A 279 -11.01 12.96 0.37
N HIS A 280 -10.83 11.83 1.07
CA HIS A 280 -10.15 10.66 0.53
C HIS A 280 -10.92 10.03 -0.64
N GLU A 281 -12.24 9.90 -0.51
CA GLU A 281 -13.09 9.39 -1.61
C GLU A 281 -13.06 10.33 -2.82
N PHE A 282 -13.16 11.65 -2.58
CA PHE A 282 -13.09 12.65 -3.65
C PHE A 282 -11.75 12.60 -4.40
N ILE A 283 -10.62 12.52 -3.68
CA ILE A 283 -9.28 12.40 -4.27
C ILE A 283 -9.18 11.13 -5.14
N SER A 284 -9.63 10.00 -4.61
CA SER A 284 -9.60 8.71 -5.31
C SER A 284 -10.47 8.72 -6.58
N TYR A 285 -11.67 9.29 -6.49
CA TYR A 285 -12.59 9.47 -7.61
C TYR A 285 -12.00 10.38 -8.70
N ARG A 286 -11.45 11.54 -8.31
CA ARG A 286 -10.84 12.51 -9.24
C ARG A 286 -9.63 11.92 -9.95
N PHE A 287 -8.80 11.16 -9.25
CA PHE A 287 -7.66 10.46 -9.84
C PHE A 287 -8.11 9.46 -10.92
N LYS A 288 -9.09 8.63 -10.60
CA LYS A 288 -9.64 7.63 -11.53
C LYS A 288 -10.20 8.26 -12.81
N ILE A 289 -10.99 9.33 -12.68
CA ILE A 289 -11.55 10.02 -13.85
C ILE A 289 -10.44 10.63 -14.72
N LYS A 290 -9.47 11.29 -14.09
CA LYS A 290 -8.37 11.93 -14.81
C LYS A 290 -7.53 10.91 -15.58
N ASP A 291 -7.25 9.74 -15.00
CA ASP A 291 -6.52 8.66 -15.67
C ASP A 291 -7.31 8.10 -16.87
N GLN A 292 -8.63 7.91 -16.72
CA GLN A 292 -9.49 7.39 -17.80
C GLN A 292 -9.69 8.35 -18.98
N GLN A 293 -9.55 9.65 -18.77
CA GLN A 293 -9.68 10.67 -19.82
C GLN A 293 -8.42 10.80 -20.68
N GLN A 294 -7.29 10.26 -20.23
CA GLN A 294 -6.01 10.34 -20.93
C GLN A 294 -5.78 9.06 -21.76
N PRO A 295 -5.03 9.13 -22.87
CA PRO A 295 -4.70 7.94 -23.65
C PRO A 295 -3.86 6.96 -22.83
N TYR A 296 -4.09 5.65 -23.03
CA TYR A 296 -3.31 4.61 -22.38
C TYR A 296 -1.86 4.64 -22.87
N LEU A 297 -0.90 4.63 -21.93
CA LEU A 297 0.53 4.61 -22.25
C LEU A 297 0.93 3.27 -22.87
N PHE A 298 0.42 2.19 -22.30
CA PHE A 298 0.70 0.82 -22.73
C PHE A 298 -0.32 0.42 -23.80
N THR A 299 -0.14 0.92 -25.01
CA THR A 299 -0.86 0.51 -26.22
C THR A 299 0.12 -0.06 -27.25
N PRO A 300 -0.31 -0.98 -28.13
CA PRO A 300 0.49 -1.37 -29.29
C PRO A 300 0.90 -0.14 -30.11
N LEU A 301 2.17 -0.09 -30.51
CA LEU A 301 2.76 0.98 -31.32
C LEU A 301 2.92 0.48 -32.77
N PRO A 302 2.86 1.37 -33.78
CA PRO A 302 3.16 1.00 -35.16
C PRO A 302 4.63 0.64 -35.38
N GLU A 303 5.53 1.21 -34.57
CA GLU A 303 6.97 0.96 -34.64
C GLU A 303 7.56 0.85 -33.24
N GLY A 304 8.32 -0.22 -32.99
CA GLY A 304 8.90 -0.50 -31.68
C GLY A 304 7.94 -1.22 -30.75
N LEU A 305 8.50 -1.76 -29.68
CA LEU A 305 7.77 -2.53 -28.67
C LEU A 305 7.82 -1.84 -27.32
N ARG A 306 6.65 -1.45 -26.81
CA ARG A 306 6.52 -0.89 -25.46
C ARG A 306 6.60 -2.01 -24.42
N VAL A 307 7.55 -1.90 -23.51
CA VAL A 307 7.72 -2.80 -22.36
C VAL A 307 6.57 -2.56 -21.38
N LEU A 308 5.72 -3.56 -21.18
CA LEU A 308 4.65 -3.54 -20.17
C LEU A 308 5.22 -3.91 -18.80
N ALA A 309 5.96 -5.01 -18.71
CA ALA A 309 6.53 -5.45 -17.45
C ALA A 309 7.83 -6.21 -17.65
N ILE A 310 8.56 -6.39 -16.55
CA ILE A 310 9.83 -7.09 -16.53
C ILE A 310 9.72 -8.17 -15.47
N LEU A 311 10.13 -9.37 -15.84
CA LEU A 311 10.23 -10.48 -14.91
C LEU A 311 11.36 -10.22 -13.90
N PRO A 312 11.09 -10.32 -12.59
CA PRO A 312 12.13 -10.25 -11.59
C PRO A 312 13.22 -11.30 -11.82
N SER A 313 14.47 -10.97 -11.50
CA SER A 313 15.62 -11.88 -11.61
C SER A 313 15.87 -12.41 -13.04
N THR A 314 15.67 -11.56 -14.05
CA THR A 314 15.95 -11.88 -15.47
C THR A 314 16.92 -10.88 -16.09
N PRO A 315 17.54 -11.20 -17.26
CA PRO A 315 18.49 -10.30 -17.92
C PRO A 315 17.96 -8.89 -18.21
N ALA A 316 16.66 -8.72 -18.42
CA ALA A 316 16.02 -7.43 -18.60
C ALA A 316 16.22 -6.48 -17.39
N VAL A 317 16.30 -7.02 -16.17
CA VAL A 317 16.59 -6.24 -14.95
C VAL A 317 18.02 -5.72 -14.98
N GLU A 318 18.98 -6.55 -15.39
CA GLU A 318 20.40 -6.17 -15.48
C GLU A 318 20.68 -5.17 -16.61
N LEU A 319 19.92 -5.26 -17.70
CA LEU A 319 19.92 -4.25 -18.77
C LEU A 319 19.28 -2.92 -18.33
N GLY A 320 18.75 -2.87 -17.10
CA GLY A 320 18.13 -1.69 -16.53
C GLY A 320 16.87 -1.27 -17.30
N LEU A 321 16.20 -2.21 -17.98
CA LEU A 321 14.90 -1.94 -18.60
C LEU A 321 13.90 -1.57 -17.51
N ILE A 322 12.94 -0.71 -17.84
CA ILE A 322 11.83 -0.36 -16.97
C ILE A 322 10.49 -0.42 -17.73
N PRO A 323 9.37 -0.71 -17.04
CA PRO A 323 8.04 -0.53 -17.61
C PRO A 323 7.89 0.86 -18.23
N GLY A 324 7.45 0.91 -19.48
CA GLY A 324 7.30 2.13 -20.26
C GLY A 324 8.43 2.41 -21.26
N ASP A 325 9.56 1.71 -21.17
CA ASP A 325 10.59 1.77 -22.22
C ASP A 325 10.05 1.26 -23.56
N THR A 326 10.56 1.79 -24.67
CA THR A 326 10.24 1.32 -26.02
C THR A 326 11.48 0.75 -26.70
N ILE A 327 11.49 -0.54 -27.00
CA ILE A 327 12.57 -1.19 -27.73
C ILE A 327 12.33 -0.96 -29.23
N LYS A 328 13.20 -0.22 -29.90
CA LYS A 328 13.13 0.03 -31.34
C LYS A 328 13.89 -1.01 -32.15
N ARG A 329 15.11 -1.33 -31.71
CA ARG A 329 16.01 -2.27 -32.42
C ARG A 329 16.64 -3.28 -31.49
N VAL A 330 16.86 -4.48 -32.02
CA VAL A 330 17.57 -5.59 -31.38
C VAL A 330 18.64 -6.07 -32.33
N ASN A 331 19.90 -6.06 -31.89
CA ASN A 331 21.05 -6.48 -32.70
C ASN A 331 21.11 -5.78 -34.08
N GLY A 332 20.66 -4.52 -34.14
CA GLY A 332 20.61 -3.72 -35.36
C GLY A 332 19.41 -3.97 -36.27
N GLN A 333 18.46 -4.84 -35.91
CA GLN A 333 17.20 -5.03 -36.64
C GLN A 333 16.05 -4.28 -35.97
N ASP A 334 15.21 -3.61 -36.77
CA ASP A 334 13.97 -3.00 -36.30
C ASP A 334 12.98 -4.08 -35.86
N VAL A 335 12.30 -3.85 -34.74
CA VAL A 335 11.31 -4.78 -34.19
C VAL A 335 10.00 -4.04 -33.90
N SER A 336 8.90 -4.61 -34.38
CA SER A 336 7.55 -4.08 -34.15
C SER A 336 6.61 -5.13 -33.57
N THR A 337 6.99 -6.41 -33.58
CA THR A 337 6.23 -7.50 -32.95
C THR A 337 7.08 -8.30 -31.94
N PRO A 338 6.48 -8.85 -30.87
CA PRO A 338 7.20 -9.70 -29.92
C PRO A 338 7.90 -10.89 -30.59
N ARG A 339 7.31 -11.43 -31.66
CA ARG A 339 7.92 -12.48 -32.47
C ARG A 339 9.21 -12.00 -33.14
N GLU A 340 9.20 -10.85 -33.81
CA GLU A 340 10.41 -10.24 -34.39
C GLU A 340 11.47 -9.97 -33.33
N PHE A 341 11.07 -9.52 -32.13
CA PHE A 341 11.97 -9.30 -31.01
C PHE A 341 12.73 -10.57 -30.61
N TYR A 342 12.03 -11.69 -30.39
CA TYR A 342 12.68 -12.95 -30.04
C TYR A 342 13.49 -13.54 -31.20
N GLN A 343 13.05 -13.35 -32.45
CA GLN A 343 13.82 -13.74 -33.62
C GLN A 343 15.14 -12.95 -33.73
N ALA A 344 15.09 -11.63 -33.53
CA ALA A 344 16.26 -10.77 -33.56
C ALA A 344 17.25 -11.03 -32.40
N LEU A 345 16.74 -11.44 -31.23
CA LEU A 345 17.58 -11.91 -30.12
C LEU A 345 18.40 -13.15 -30.50
N HIS A 346 17.83 -14.08 -31.27
CA HIS A 346 18.51 -15.33 -31.65
C HIS A 346 19.62 -15.16 -32.71
N ILE A 347 19.68 -14.01 -33.40
CA ILE A 347 20.69 -13.75 -34.43
C ILE A 347 22.10 -13.73 -33.82
N ASN A 348 22.23 -13.19 -32.61
CA ASN A 348 23.50 -13.14 -31.91
C ASN A 348 23.40 -13.87 -30.56
N ARG A 349 23.97 -15.07 -30.50
CA ARG A 349 23.97 -15.91 -29.29
C ARG A 349 24.97 -15.46 -28.22
N ALA A 350 25.91 -14.58 -28.55
CA ALA A 350 26.96 -14.14 -27.63
C ALA A 350 26.64 -12.79 -26.98
N PHE A 351 25.96 -11.89 -27.69
CA PHE A 351 25.64 -10.55 -27.21
C PHE A 351 24.23 -10.11 -27.59
N CYS A 352 23.54 -9.48 -26.64
CA CYS A 352 22.30 -8.76 -26.87
C CYS A 352 22.60 -7.26 -26.84
N ARG A 353 22.29 -6.55 -27.93
CA ARG A 353 22.30 -5.09 -27.98
C ARG A 353 20.90 -4.58 -28.31
N LEU A 354 20.36 -3.75 -27.43
CA LEU A 354 19.05 -3.13 -27.57
C LEU A 354 19.19 -1.63 -27.78
N GLU A 355 18.39 -1.08 -28.69
CA GLU A 355 18.13 0.35 -28.79
C GLU A 355 16.81 0.64 -28.12
N VAL A 356 16.88 1.33 -26.98
CA VAL A 356 15.74 1.59 -26.10
C VAL A 356 15.49 3.09 -26.06
N ILE A 357 14.23 3.48 -26.25
CA ILE A 357 13.75 4.85 -26.04
C ILE A 357 13.10 4.90 -24.66
N ASP A 358 13.57 5.80 -23.81
CA ASP A 358 13.00 6.01 -22.49
C ASP A 358 11.69 6.81 -22.52
N ASP A 359 11.19 7.21 -21.35
CA ASP A 359 9.98 7.99 -21.21
C ASP A 359 10.14 9.48 -21.56
N ARG A 360 11.37 9.95 -21.76
CA ARG A 360 11.72 11.31 -22.22
C ARG A 360 11.95 11.37 -23.73
N GLY A 361 12.03 10.22 -24.40
CA GLY A 361 12.35 10.13 -25.82
C GLY A 361 13.85 10.04 -26.09
N GLU A 362 14.68 9.87 -25.06
CA GLU A 362 16.12 9.72 -25.19
C GLU A 362 16.47 8.28 -25.59
N VAL A 363 17.35 8.14 -26.58
CA VAL A 363 17.85 6.84 -27.04
C VAL A 363 18.99 6.38 -26.14
N ARG A 364 18.85 5.20 -25.55
CA ARG A 364 19.90 4.51 -24.80
C ARG A 364 20.18 3.15 -25.39
N PHE A 365 21.46 2.79 -25.43
CA PHE A 365 21.89 1.44 -25.82
C PHE A 365 22.04 0.59 -24.56
N ALA A 366 21.30 -0.51 -24.48
CA ALA A 366 21.46 -1.50 -23.42
C ALA A 366 22.16 -2.73 -24.01
N GLN A 367 23.30 -3.14 -23.44
CA GLN A 367 24.08 -4.26 -23.96
C GLN A 367 24.48 -5.22 -22.85
N ARG A 368 24.41 -6.52 -23.14
CA ARG A 368 24.85 -7.60 -22.25
C ARG A 368 25.35 -8.80 -23.06
N ALA A 369 26.32 -9.53 -22.51
CA ALA A 369 26.73 -10.84 -23.02
C ALA A 369 25.81 -11.95 -22.47
N PHE A 370 25.45 -12.91 -23.31
CA PHE A 370 24.72 -14.11 -22.87
C PHE A 370 25.69 -15.12 -22.26
N TYR A 371 25.34 -15.69 -21.10
CA TYR A 371 26.14 -16.75 -20.47
C TYR A 371 25.60 -18.14 -20.83
N GLN A 372 26.49 -19.12 -20.95
CA GLN A 372 26.12 -20.52 -21.24
C GLN A 372 25.16 -21.06 -20.17
N GLY A 373 23.99 -21.54 -20.60
CA GLY A 373 22.96 -22.15 -19.74
C GLY A 373 21.81 -21.22 -19.36
N GLU A 374 21.87 -19.92 -19.71
CA GLU A 374 20.74 -19.01 -19.52
C GLU A 374 19.61 -19.30 -20.51
N HIS A 375 18.36 -19.27 -20.04
CA HIS A 375 17.21 -19.33 -20.94
C HIS A 375 17.20 -18.08 -21.83
N HIS A 376 16.97 -18.25 -23.14
CA HIS A 376 17.02 -17.20 -24.15
C HIS A 376 15.94 -16.11 -24.02
N GLU A 377 15.07 -16.22 -23.00
CA GLU A 377 14.09 -15.20 -22.70
C GLU A 377 14.73 -14.06 -21.91
N LEU A 378 14.77 -12.86 -22.50
CA LEU A 378 15.27 -11.67 -21.83
C LEU A 378 14.46 -11.31 -20.56
N GLY A 379 13.23 -11.82 -20.46
CA GLY A 379 12.33 -11.56 -19.33
C GLY A 379 11.45 -10.32 -19.50
N VAL A 380 11.27 -9.85 -20.73
CA VAL A 380 10.41 -8.71 -21.06
C VAL A 380 8.99 -9.19 -21.36
N ILE A 381 7.99 -8.44 -20.92
CA ILE A 381 6.58 -8.68 -21.20
C ILE A 381 6.06 -7.51 -22.03
N PHE A 382 5.51 -7.84 -23.19
CA PHE A 382 4.87 -6.90 -24.11
C PHE A 382 3.34 -7.01 -24.04
N ILE A 383 2.67 -6.08 -24.70
CA ILE A 383 1.22 -6.17 -24.92
C ILE A 383 1.01 -7.08 -26.13
N GLU A 384 0.43 -8.24 -25.90
CA GLU A 384 0.02 -9.17 -26.95
C GLU A 384 -1.49 -9.36 -26.90
N SER A 385 -2.14 -9.47 -28.06
CA SER A 385 -3.53 -9.90 -28.09
C SER A 385 -3.61 -11.39 -27.76
N HIS A 386 -4.76 -11.84 -27.25
CA HIS A 386 -4.98 -13.26 -26.95
C HIS A 386 -4.94 -14.14 -28.22
N GLU A 387 -5.27 -13.57 -29.38
CA GLU A 387 -5.24 -14.25 -30.68
C GLU A 387 -3.80 -14.49 -31.13
N ASP A 388 -2.91 -13.49 -30.99
CA ASP A 388 -1.48 -13.61 -31.33
C ASP A 388 -0.76 -14.65 -30.47
N ARG A 389 -1.23 -14.84 -29.23
CA ARG A 389 -0.69 -15.84 -28.30
C ARG A 389 -1.11 -17.27 -28.54
N MET A 390 -2.30 -17.51 -29.09
CA MET A 390 -2.72 -18.88 -29.43
C MET A 390 -2.12 -19.33 -30.77
N ALA A 391 -1.56 -18.38 -31.54
CA ALA A 391 -0.83 -18.63 -32.78
C ALA A 391 0.68 -18.84 -32.59
N THR A 392 1.18 -18.75 -31.35
CA THR A 392 2.58 -19.00 -30.94
C THR A 392 2.66 -20.23 -30.06
#